data_AF-A0A7V7AAJ2-F1
#
_entry.id   AF-A0A7V7AAJ2-F1
#
_cell.length_a   1.000
_cell.length_b   1.000
_cell.length_c   1.000
_cell.angle_alpha   90.00
_cell.angle_beta   90.00
_cell.angle_gamma   90.00
#
_symmetry.space_group_name_H-M   'P 1'
#
loop_
_entity.id
_entity.type
_entity.pdbx_description
1 polymer ?
#
loop_
_entity_poly.entity_id
_entity_poly.type
_entity_poly.pdbx_seq_one_letter_code
_entity_poly.pdbx_strand_id
1 'polypeptide(L)'
;MFKERSKLLFLSVIFNCLFSIWVLFYFSYIDRLNYSESLFNDAAGIALVIQNMFTSTWWALIILTFALITIFSLVCFVYKDLKFQFMSICLWFVLLIIALNFKDSFLNNLSTLSIIIPFITLNIFSYRNQKKITYI
;
A
#
# COMPACT_ATOMS: atom_id res chain seq x y z
N MET A 1 -5.37 0.63 27.35
CA MET A 1 -5.52 0.89 25.90
C MET A 1 -6.26 -0.21 25.13
N PHE A 2 -6.07 -1.50 25.42
CA PHE A 2 -6.62 -2.62 24.61
C PHE A 2 -8.02 -3.12 25.00
N LYS A 3 -8.60 -2.71 26.14
CA LYS A 3 -9.89 -3.22 26.63
C LYS A 3 -11.09 -2.90 25.72
N GLU A 4 -11.01 -1.83 24.92
CA GLU A 4 -12.07 -1.39 23.99
C GLU A 4 -11.66 -1.57 22.51
N ARG A 5 -10.62 -2.37 22.25
CA ARG A 5 -10.07 -2.56 20.91
C ARG A 5 -10.31 -3.98 20.44
N SER A 6 -10.77 -4.12 19.20
CA SER A 6 -10.74 -5.41 18.52
C SER A 6 -9.30 -5.88 18.38
N LYS A 7 -9.00 -7.09 18.88
CA LYS A 7 -7.72 -7.77 18.63
C LYS A 7 -7.41 -7.88 17.14
N LEU A 8 -8.46 -8.00 16.31
CA LEU A 8 -8.34 -8.11 14.86
C LEU A 8 -7.94 -6.77 14.21
N LEU A 9 -8.38 -5.64 14.76
CA LEU A 9 -7.95 -4.32 14.31
C LEU A 9 -6.50 -4.03 14.71
N PHE A 10 -6.07 -4.51 15.87
CA PHE A 10 -4.66 -4.42 16.24
C PHE A 10 -3.75 -5.22 15.29
N LEU A 11 -4.14 -6.47 14.99
CA LEU A 11 -3.43 -7.31 14.02
C LEU A 11 -3.40 -6.67 12.62
N SER A 12 -4.53 -6.11 12.14
CA SER A 12 -4.59 -5.47 10.82
C SER A 12 -3.63 -4.29 10.70
N VAL A 13 -3.56 -3.47 11.75
CA VAL A 13 -2.63 -2.33 11.81
C VAL A 13 -1.17 -2.79 11.78
N ILE A 14 -0.82 -3.83 12.55
CA ILE A 14 0.54 -4.39 12.52
C ILE A 14 0.89 -4.89 11.11
N PHE A 15 -0.01 -5.65 10.48
CA PHE A 15 0.21 -6.15 9.12
C PHE A 15 0.36 -5.01 8.11
N ASN A 16 -0.47 -3.97 8.17
CA ASN A 16 -0.35 -2.80 7.31
C ASN A 16 1.01 -2.10 7.49
N CYS A 17 1.49 -1.95 8.73
CA CYS A 17 2.79 -1.36 9.03
C CYS A 17 3.95 -2.20 8.50
N LEU A 18 3.98 -3.49 8.80
CA LEU A 18 5.04 -4.40 8.34
C LEU A 18 5.09 -4.45 6.81
N PHE A 19 3.92 -4.54 6.16
CA PHE A 19 3.84 -4.57 4.72
C PHE A 19 4.32 -3.26 4.09
N SER A 20 3.96 -2.11 4.65
CA SER A 20 4.42 -0.81 4.13
C SER A 20 5.93 -0.60 4.30
N ILE A 21 6.50 -1.07 5.40
CA ILE A 21 7.96 -1.07 5.61
C ILE A 21 8.64 -1.98 4.57
N TRP A 22 8.10 -3.16 4.34
CA TRP A 22 8.64 -4.08 3.32
C TRP A 22 8.58 -3.46 1.93
N VAL A 23 7.46 -2.83 1.56
CA VAL A 23 7.29 -2.11 0.29
C VAL A 23 8.33 -0.99 0.14
N LEU A 24 8.58 -0.21 1.20
CA LEU A 24 9.61 0.85 1.19
C LEU A 24 11.01 0.30 0.91
N PHE A 25 11.41 -0.78 1.56
CA PHE A 25 12.71 -1.41 1.32
C PHE A 25 12.81 -1.99 -0.09
N TYR A 26 11.75 -2.66 -0.55
CA TYR A 26 11.69 -3.21 -1.90
C TYR A 26 11.86 -2.11 -2.95
N PHE A 27 11.14 -0.99 -2.80
CA PHE A 27 11.28 0.15 -3.72
C PHE A 27 12.65 0.78 -3.69
N SER A 28 13.19 1.04 -2.50
CA SER A 28 14.53 1.62 -2.40
C SER A 28 15.59 0.72 -3.04
N TYR A 29 15.39 -0.60 -3.06
CA TYR A 29 16.28 -1.53 -3.72
C TYR A 29 16.14 -1.47 -5.25
N ILE A 30 14.92 -1.53 -5.77
CA ILE A 30 14.65 -1.48 -7.22
C ILE A 30 15.09 -0.14 -7.84
N ASP A 31 14.82 0.97 -7.15
CA ASP A 31 15.18 2.30 -7.62
C ASP A 31 16.71 2.45 -7.74
N ARG A 32 17.47 1.93 -6.76
CA ARG A 32 18.95 1.90 -6.83
C ARG A 32 19.47 1.10 -8.01
N LEU A 33 18.87 -0.06 -8.30
CA LEU A 33 19.26 -0.88 -9.46
C LEU A 33 19.03 -0.11 -10.76
N ASN A 34 17.84 0.47 -10.93
CA ASN A 34 17.47 1.19 -12.15
C ASN A 34 18.39 2.40 -12.44
N TYR A 35 18.77 3.16 -11.40
CA TYR A 35 19.70 4.29 -11.59
C TYR A 35 21.16 3.87 -11.74
N SER A 36 21.55 2.70 -11.23
CA SER A 36 22.91 2.19 -11.41
C SER A 36 23.20 1.76 -12.85
N GLU A 37 22.17 1.37 -13.61
CA GLU A 37 22.28 0.97 -15.02
C GLU A 37 22.26 2.16 -15.98
N SER A 38 21.80 3.33 -15.54
CA SER A 38 21.69 4.52 -16.38
C SER A 38 22.99 5.34 -16.39
N LEU A 39 23.85 5.10 -17.39
CA LEU A 39 25.09 5.86 -17.62
C LEU A 39 24.80 7.21 -18.30
N PHE A 40 25.40 8.31 -17.84
CA PHE A 40 25.15 9.67 -18.36
C PHE A 40 25.94 10.03 -19.63
N ASN A 41 26.61 9.07 -20.25
CA ASN A 41 27.62 9.36 -21.28
C ASN A 41 27.05 9.41 -22.70
N ASP A 42 25.92 8.74 -22.96
CA ASP A 42 25.30 8.67 -24.30
C ASP A 42 23.82 9.10 -24.28
N ALA A 43 23.31 9.57 -25.42
CA ALA A 43 21.92 10.01 -25.57
C ALA A 43 20.89 8.91 -25.20
N ALA A 44 21.24 7.64 -25.42
CA ALA A 44 20.44 6.49 -25.00
C ALA A 44 20.39 6.35 -23.46
N GLY A 45 21.50 6.62 -22.77
CA GLY A 45 21.58 6.62 -21.32
C GLY A 45 20.76 7.75 -20.69
N ILE A 46 20.81 8.96 -21.26
CA ILE A 46 19.97 10.09 -20.83
C ILE A 46 18.48 9.79 -21.02
N ALA A 47 18.09 9.18 -22.15
CA ALA A 47 16.70 8.75 -22.37
C ALA A 47 16.23 7.72 -21.33
N LEU A 48 17.12 6.79 -20.94
CA LEU A 48 16.85 5.78 -19.93
C LEU A 48 16.71 6.38 -18.53
N VAL A 49 17.51 7.40 -18.19
CA VAL A 49 17.33 8.20 -16.96
C VAL A 49 15.96 8.85 -16.94
N ILE A 50 15.57 9.54 -18.03
CA ILE A 50 14.27 10.24 -18.10
C ILE A 50 13.12 9.23 -17.94
N GLN A 51 13.20 8.08 -18.62
CA GLN A 51 12.23 7.00 -18.47
C GLN A 51 12.15 6.50 -17.02
N ASN A 52 13.30 6.32 -16.36
CA ASN A 52 13.39 5.91 -14.96
C ASN A 52 12.82 6.97 -14.00
N MET A 53 12.96 8.26 -14.31
CA MET A 53 12.35 9.34 -13.52
C MET A 53 10.82 9.31 -13.59
N PHE A 54 10.26 9.07 -14.78
CA PHE A 54 8.79 8.95 -14.95
C PHE A 54 8.22 7.70 -14.29
N THR A 55 8.89 6.56 -14.37
CA THR A 55 8.46 5.34 -13.65
C THR A 55 8.61 5.52 -12.14
N SER A 56 9.68 6.19 -11.66
CA SER A 56 9.87 6.53 -10.25
C SER A 56 8.75 7.41 -9.69
N THR A 57 8.16 8.30 -10.50
CA THR A 57 6.99 9.11 -10.06
C THR A 57 5.74 8.27 -9.85
N TRP A 58 5.52 7.24 -10.69
CA TRP A 58 4.44 6.28 -10.51
C TRP A 58 4.62 5.45 -9.24
N TRP A 59 5.84 5.01 -8.97
CA TRP A 59 6.19 4.29 -7.75
C TRP A 59 6.04 5.15 -6.49
N ALA A 60 6.40 6.43 -6.56
CA ALA A 60 6.19 7.38 -5.47
C ALA A 60 4.71 7.52 -5.09
N LEU A 61 3.79 7.49 -6.07
CA LEU A 61 2.35 7.51 -5.81
C LEU A 61 1.88 6.25 -5.05
N ILE A 62 2.41 5.08 -5.41
CA ILE A 62 2.11 3.81 -4.74
C ILE A 62 2.63 3.84 -3.29
N ILE A 63 3.87 4.27 -3.08
CA ILE A 63 4.47 4.42 -1.74
C ILE A 63 3.65 5.40 -0.89
N LEU A 64 3.28 6.55 -1.45
CA LEU A 64 2.46 7.54 -0.76
C LEU A 64 1.11 6.95 -0.33
N THR A 65 0.48 6.15 -1.21
CA THR A 65 -0.79 5.49 -0.91
C THR A 65 -0.65 4.50 0.26
N PHE A 66 0.44 3.71 0.30
CA PHE A 66 0.74 2.83 1.44
C PHE A 66 0.99 3.60 2.74
N ALA A 67 1.71 4.71 2.68
CA ALA A 67 1.94 5.59 3.82
C ALA A 67 0.61 6.16 4.37
N LEU A 68 -0.29 6.60 3.49
CA LEU A 68 -1.62 7.09 3.91
C LEU A 68 -2.49 5.98 4.51
N ILE A 69 -2.48 4.78 3.91
CA ILE A 69 -3.18 3.60 4.44
C ILE A 69 -2.75 3.30 5.88
N THR A 70 -1.43 3.28 6.12
CA THR A 70 -0.87 3.00 7.45
C THR A 70 -1.19 4.10 8.44
N ILE A 71 -0.99 5.36 8.08
CA ILE A 71 -1.32 6.51 8.93
C ILE A 71 -2.80 6.46 9.33
N PHE A 72 -3.73 6.28 8.39
CA PHE A 72 -5.15 6.23 8.73
C PHE A 72 -5.51 5.01 9.59
N SER A 73 -4.89 3.86 9.37
CA SER A 73 -5.11 2.68 10.22
C SER A 73 -4.58 2.89 11.66
N LEU A 74 -3.43 3.55 11.81
CA LEU A 74 -2.85 3.92 13.09
C LEU A 74 -3.69 4.98 13.80
N VAL A 75 -4.12 6.01 13.09
CA VAL A 75 -4.99 7.08 13.60
C VAL A 75 -6.32 6.48 14.06
N CYS A 76 -6.93 5.55 13.32
CA CYS A 76 -8.10 4.82 13.79
C CYS A 76 -7.81 4.06 15.10
N PHE A 77 -6.68 3.36 15.16
CA PHE A 77 -6.27 2.62 16.35
C PHE A 77 -5.95 3.52 17.55
N VAL A 78 -5.55 4.77 17.36
CA VAL A 78 -5.30 5.72 18.46
C VAL A 78 -6.59 6.45 18.85
N TYR A 79 -7.28 7.07 17.90
CA TYR A 79 -8.41 7.98 18.15
C TYR A 79 -9.78 7.31 18.26
N LYS A 80 -9.90 6.01 17.96
CA LYS A 80 -11.19 5.24 17.98
C LYS A 80 -12.20 5.66 16.92
N ASP A 81 -11.88 6.60 16.04
CA ASP A 81 -12.79 7.00 14.98
C ASP A 81 -12.71 6.05 13.78
N LEU A 82 -13.81 5.33 13.55
CA LEU A 82 -13.99 4.37 12.46
C LEU A 82 -13.92 5.03 11.06
N LYS A 83 -14.12 6.35 10.96
CA LYS A 83 -13.99 7.07 9.69
C LYS A 83 -12.60 6.90 9.06
N PHE A 84 -11.55 6.87 9.88
CA PHE A 84 -10.17 6.69 9.38
C PHE A 84 -9.93 5.26 8.87
N GLN A 85 -10.53 4.25 9.51
CA GLN A 85 -10.45 2.88 9.00
C GLN A 85 -11.21 2.72 7.69
N PHE A 86 -12.35 3.40 7.53
CA PHE A 86 -13.05 3.45 6.25
C PHE A 86 -12.19 4.11 5.17
N MET A 87 -11.54 5.25 5.48
CA MET A 87 -10.62 5.92 4.56
C MET A 87 -9.46 5.00 4.13
N SER A 88 -8.88 4.25 5.08
CA SER A 88 -7.85 3.24 4.81
C SER A 88 -8.35 2.15 3.84
N ILE A 89 -9.57 1.64 4.02
CA ILE A 89 -10.19 0.66 3.11
C ILE A 89 -10.38 1.25 1.70
N CYS A 90 -10.86 2.49 1.59
CA CYS A 90 -11.00 3.16 0.29
C CYS A 90 -9.65 3.28 -0.43
N LEU A 91 -8.59 3.63 0.29
CA LEU A 91 -7.25 3.69 -0.30
C LEU A 91 -6.72 2.33 -0.75
N TRP A 92 -7.06 1.24 -0.06
CA TRP A 92 -6.73 -0.10 -0.56
C TRP A 92 -7.42 -0.42 -1.90
N PHE A 93 -8.65 0.05 -2.12
CA PHE A 93 -9.31 -0.07 -3.43
C PHE A 93 -8.65 0.81 -4.49
N VAL A 94 -8.25 2.03 -4.14
CA VAL A 94 -7.49 2.91 -5.04
C VAL A 94 -6.18 2.23 -5.44
N LEU A 95 -5.47 1.63 -4.48
CA LEU A 95 -4.24 0.88 -4.73
C LEU A 95 -4.49 -0.32 -5.66
N LEU A 96 -5.60 -1.04 -5.51
CA LEU A 96 -5.98 -2.12 -6.41
C LEU A 96 -6.18 -1.64 -7.84
N ILE A 97 -6.84 -0.49 -8.04
CA ILE A 97 -7.04 0.10 -9.38
C ILE A 97 -5.69 0.51 -9.99
N ILE A 98 -4.82 1.15 -9.20
CA ILE A 98 -3.48 1.58 -9.63
C ILE A 98 -2.59 0.38 -9.98
N ALA A 99 -2.72 -0.72 -9.24
CA ALA A 99 -1.89 -1.91 -9.43
C ALA A 99 -2.32 -2.76 -10.63
N LEU A 100 -3.55 -2.62 -11.12
CA LEU A 100 -4.02 -3.35 -12.31
C LEU A 100 -3.39 -2.77 -13.57
N ASN A 101 -2.70 -3.63 -14.32
CA ASN A 101 -2.09 -3.26 -15.59
C ASN A 101 -2.83 -3.95 -16.75
N PHE A 102 -3.71 -3.21 -17.44
CA PHE A 102 -4.51 -3.73 -18.54
C PHE A 102 -3.70 -4.11 -19.79
N LYS A 103 -2.44 -3.68 -19.90
CA LYS A 103 -1.55 -4.06 -21.01
C LYS A 103 -0.77 -5.34 -20.73
N ASP A 104 -0.70 -5.76 -19.47
CA ASP A 104 0.10 -6.89 -19.05
C ASP A 104 -0.64 -8.22 -19.16
N SER A 105 0.09 -9.32 -19.01
CA SER A 105 -0.51 -10.66 -19.03
C SER A 105 -1.57 -10.83 -17.93
N PHE A 106 -2.63 -11.58 -18.23
CA PHE A 106 -3.69 -11.90 -17.27
C PHE A 106 -3.13 -12.53 -15.97
N LEU A 107 -2.05 -13.32 -16.07
CA LEU A 107 -1.36 -13.93 -14.94
C LEU A 107 -0.74 -12.91 -13.98
N ASN A 108 -0.15 -11.82 -14.49
CA ASN A 108 0.40 -10.74 -13.66
C ASN A 108 -0.70 -9.97 -12.91
N ASN A 109 -1.84 -9.74 -13.56
CA ASN A 109 -2.98 -9.13 -12.88
C ASN A 109 -3.55 -10.06 -11.80
N LEU A 110 -3.57 -11.37 -12.04
CA LEU A 110 -4.07 -12.36 -11.07
C LEU A 110 -3.16 -12.46 -9.83
N SER A 111 -1.83 -12.41 -10.00
CA SER A 111 -0.90 -12.35 -8.87
C SER A 111 -1.03 -11.05 -8.07
N THR A 112 -1.28 -9.93 -8.75
CA THR A 112 -1.53 -8.64 -8.09
C THR A 112 -2.82 -8.67 -7.28
N LEU A 113 -3.90 -9.25 -7.83
CA LEU A 113 -5.17 -9.42 -7.13
C LEU A 113 -5.04 -10.36 -5.93
N SER A 114 -4.26 -11.44 -6.04
CA SER A 114 -4.08 -12.40 -4.95
C SER A 114 -3.33 -11.80 -3.76
N ILE A 115 -2.47 -10.80 -4.00
CA ILE A 115 -1.79 -10.06 -2.93
C ILE A 115 -2.74 -9.04 -2.29
N ILE A 116 -3.45 -8.23 -3.08
CA ILE A 116 -4.19 -7.06 -2.57
C ILE A 116 -5.55 -7.43 -1.95
N ILE A 117 -6.29 -8.39 -2.52
CA ILE A 117 -7.63 -8.76 -2.04
C ILE A 117 -7.63 -9.25 -0.57
N PRO A 118 -6.68 -10.09 -0.11
CA PRO A 118 -6.58 -10.48 1.29
C PRO A 118 -6.45 -9.29 2.26
N PHE A 119 -5.68 -8.26 1.90
CA PHE A 119 -5.55 -7.05 2.73
C PHE A 119 -6.85 -6.25 2.78
N ILE A 120 -7.55 -6.10 1.66
CA ILE A 120 -8.88 -5.44 1.60
C ILE A 120 -9.86 -6.17 2.53
N THR A 121 -9.98 -7.49 2.36
CA THR A 121 -10.92 -8.30 3.15
C THR A 121 -10.61 -8.25 4.63
N LEU A 122 -9.34 -8.37 5.02
CA LEU A 122 -8.89 -8.28 6.41
C LEU A 122 -9.24 -6.90 7.00
N ASN A 123 -8.99 -5.81 6.28
CA ASN A 123 -9.34 -4.47 6.74
C ASN A 123 -10.86 -4.27 6.88
N ILE A 124 -11.68 -4.84 5.97
CA ILE A 124 -13.16 -4.82 6.08
C ILE A 124 -13.64 -5.62 7.30
N PHE A 125 -13.09 -6.82 7.53
CA PHE A 125 -13.44 -7.61 8.71
C PHE A 125 -13.05 -6.90 10.01
N SER A 126 -11.88 -6.25 10.04
CA SER A 126 -11.45 -5.45 11.19
C SER A 126 -12.40 -4.29 11.48
N TYR A 127 -12.89 -3.61 10.43
CA TYR A 127 -13.87 -2.53 10.53
C TYR A 127 -15.20 -3.04 11.10
N ARG A 128 -15.73 -4.15 10.56
CA ARG A 128 -16.99 -4.75 11.05
C ARG A 128 -16.89 -5.18 12.51
N ASN A 129 -15.79 -5.79 12.91
CA ASN A 129 -15.58 -6.24 14.29
C ASN A 129 -15.43 -5.06 15.25
N GLN A 130 -14.70 -4.01 14.88
CA GLN A 130 -14.59 -2.81 15.70
C GLN A 130 -15.95 -2.11 15.81
N LYS A 131 -16.72 -2.02 14.71
CA LYS A 131 -18.08 -1.47 14.73
C LYS A 131 -18.95 -2.20 15.75
N LYS A 132 -18.95 -3.55 15.77
CA LYS A 132 -19.71 -4.30 16.77
C LYS A 132 -19.34 -3.94 18.21
N ILE A 133 -18.05 -3.79 18.51
CA ILE A 133 -17.57 -3.46 19.87
C ILE A 133 -17.93 -2.02 20.27
N THR A 134 -17.99 -1.09 19.33
CA THR A 134 -18.31 0.33 19.63
C THR A 134 -19.80 0.58 19.86
N TYR A 135 -20.68 -0.27 19.33
CA TYR A 135 -22.14 -0.15 19.49
C TYR A 135 -22.73 -1.15 20.51
N ILE A 136 -21.88 -1.90 21.23
CA ILE A 136 -22.24 -2.70 22.41
C ILE A 136 -21.80 -1.91 23.65
#